data_AF-A0A948ZM65-F1
#
_entry.id   AF-A0A948ZM65-F1
#
_cell.length_a   1.000
_cell.length_b   1.000
_cell.length_c   1.000
_cell.angle_alpha   90.00
_cell.angle_beta   90.00
_cell.angle_gamma   90.00
#
_symmetry.space_group_name_H-M   'P 1'
#
loop_
_entity.id
_entity.type
_entity.pdbx_description
1 polymer ?
#
loop_
_entity_poly.entity_id
_entity_poly.type
_entity_poly.pdbx_seq_one_letter_code
_entity_poly.pdbx_strand_id
1 'polypeptide(L)'
;MRTTQRKGDIAVSQAIARFTKMGYDVALPFTESASYDLIVDTNKGLKRVQVRYSSVKEVALRRIHSNSKGYVVKKTKPHAYDWLYVFKNNGEEYLIKRCLSNRNSIRPKFIHLLK
;
A
#
# COMPACT_ATOMS: atom_id res chain seq x y z
N MET A 1 7.98 8.25 20.19
CA MET A 1 7.63 8.99 18.96
C MET A 1 7.27 8.00 17.86
N ARG A 2 6.08 8.13 17.23
CA ARG A 2 5.47 7.16 16.28
C ARG A 2 6.13 7.18 14.89
N THR A 3 7.42 6.83 14.79
CA THR A 3 8.22 6.97 13.55
C THR A 3 7.75 6.06 12.41
N THR A 4 7.22 4.87 12.71
CA THR A 4 6.71 3.92 11.71
C THR A 4 5.35 4.32 11.16
N GLN A 5 4.44 4.82 12.00
CA GLN A 5 3.14 5.32 11.57
C GLN A 5 3.31 6.54 10.65
N ARG A 6 4.19 7.48 11.02
CA ARG A 6 4.53 8.63 10.16
C ARG A 6 5.01 8.24 8.76
N LYS A 7 5.79 7.15 8.63
CA LYS A 7 6.22 6.64 7.32
C LYS A 7 5.04 6.11 6.48
N GLY A 8 4.08 5.46 7.14
CA GLY A 8 2.83 5.05 6.52
C GLY A 8 2.03 6.25 6.02
N ASP A 9 1.85 7.25 6.90
CA ASP A 9 1.12 8.48 6.58
C ASP A 9 1.75 9.22 5.39
N ILE A 10 3.09 9.35 5.37
CA ILE A 10 3.83 9.94 4.24
C ILE A 10 3.55 9.18 2.93
N ALA A 11 3.58 7.84 2.97
CA ALA A 11 3.33 7.04 1.77
C ALA A 11 1.88 7.17 1.28
N VAL A 12 0.90 7.26 2.18
CA VAL A 12 -0.51 7.47 1.83
C VAL A 12 -0.70 8.86 1.24
N SER A 13 -0.15 9.91 1.85
CA SER A 13 -0.16 11.27 1.29
C SER A 13 0.46 11.34 -0.10
N GLN A 14 1.59 10.65 -0.31
CA GLN A 14 2.21 10.58 -1.62
C GLN A 14 1.33 9.83 -2.64
N ALA A 15 0.68 8.73 -2.23
CA ALA A 15 -0.23 7.99 -3.08
C ALA A 15 -1.42 8.86 -3.53
N ILE A 16 -2.01 9.62 -2.61
CA ILE A 16 -3.09 10.59 -2.93
C ILE A 16 -2.57 11.59 -3.97
N ALA A 17 -1.46 12.27 -3.68
CA ALA A 17 -0.89 13.26 -4.59
C ALA A 17 -0.58 12.66 -5.97
N ARG A 18 -0.06 11.43 -6.03
CA ARG A 18 0.24 10.74 -7.29
C ARG A 18 -1.02 10.44 -8.08
N PHE A 19 -2.04 9.83 -7.46
CA PHE A 19 -3.27 9.47 -8.18
C PHE A 19 -4.06 10.71 -8.60
N THR A 20 -4.09 11.76 -7.78
CA THR A 20 -4.66 13.06 -8.17
C THR A 20 -3.93 13.67 -9.37
N LYS A 21 -2.59 13.65 -9.39
CA LYS A 21 -1.80 14.11 -10.56
C LYS A 21 -2.06 13.29 -11.82
N MET A 22 -2.43 12.01 -11.68
CA MET A 22 -2.83 11.16 -12.79
C MET A 22 -4.27 11.43 -13.28
N GLY A 23 -4.98 12.37 -12.66
CA GLY A 23 -6.35 12.73 -13.03
C GLY A 23 -7.42 11.78 -12.46
N TYR A 24 -7.09 11.04 -11.41
CA TYR A 24 -8.05 10.16 -10.73
C TYR A 24 -8.64 10.81 -9.48
N ASP A 25 -9.92 10.53 -9.23
CA ASP A 25 -10.54 10.80 -7.95
C ASP A 25 -10.10 9.77 -6.90
N VAL A 26 -9.88 10.25 -5.66
CA VAL A 26 -9.39 9.43 -4.56
C VAL A 26 -10.37 9.52 -3.40
N ALA A 27 -10.81 8.36 -2.90
CA ALA A 27 -11.67 8.25 -1.72
C ALA A 27 -10.94 7.53 -0.58
N LEU A 28 -11.14 7.99 0.66
CA LEU A 28 -10.55 7.40 1.85
C LEU A 28 -11.60 6.59 2.64
N PRO A 29 -11.30 5.34 3.02
CA PRO A 29 -12.16 4.57 3.92
C PRO A 29 -12.25 5.27 5.28
N PHE A 30 -13.48 5.40 5.80
CA PHE A 30 -13.69 5.96 7.13
C PHE A 30 -13.19 5.02 8.25
N THR A 31 -13.19 3.71 8.01
CA THR A 31 -12.83 2.69 9.01
C THR A 31 -11.36 2.28 8.92
N GLU A 32 -10.70 2.15 10.08
CA GLU A 32 -9.29 1.70 10.16
C GLU A 32 -9.08 0.19 9.93
N SER A 33 -10.17 -0.59 9.91
CA SER A 33 -10.10 -2.05 9.77
C SER A 33 -9.96 -2.53 8.31
N ALA A 34 -10.02 -1.60 7.36
CA ALA A 34 -9.94 -1.92 5.94
C ALA A 34 -8.62 -2.61 5.57
N SER A 35 -8.68 -3.47 4.56
CA SER A 35 -7.50 -4.17 4.05
C SER A 35 -6.64 -3.30 3.11
N TYR A 36 -7.16 -2.14 2.72
CA TYR A 36 -6.59 -1.15 1.82
C TYR A 36 -6.67 0.24 2.46
N ASP A 37 -5.90 1.18 1.94
CA ASP A 37 -5.70 2.51 2.54
C ASP A 37 -6.50 3.59 1.80
N LEU A 38 -6.75 3.42 0.50
CA LEU A 38 -7.55 4.33 -0.32
C LEU A 38 -8.26 3.61 -1.47
N ILE A 39 -9.21 4.27 -2.10
CA ILE A 39 -9.87 3.85 -3.35
C ILE A 39 -9.55 4.89 -4.42
N VAL A 40 -9.23 4.41 -5.62
CA VAL A 40 -9.03 5.24 -6.81
C VAL A 40 -10.17 4.97 -7.79
N ASP A 41 -10.85 6.03 -8.25
CA ASP A 41 -11.77 5.93 -9.38
C ASP A 41 -11.00 6.09 -10.70
N THR A 42 -11.08 5.08 -11.55
CA THR A 42 -10.32 5.02 -12.80
C THR A 42 -11.17 5.28 -14.03
N ASN A 43 -12.44 5.69 -13.86
CA ASN A 43 -13.51 5.70 -14.88
C ASN A 43 -13.86 4.32 -15.47
N LYS A 44 -13.00 3.32 -15.27
CA LYS A 44 -13.20 1.88 -15.59
C LYS A 44 -13.62 1.09 -14.35
N GLY A 45 -14.00 1.80 -13.29
CA GLY A 45 -14.39 1.26 -11.99
C GLY A 45 -13.39 1.56 -10.88
N LEU A 46 -13.83 1.24 -9.66
CA LEU A 46 -13.12 1.51 -8.43
C LEU A 46 -11.99 0.50 -8.19
N LYS A 47 -10.86 0.99 -7.70
CA LYS A 47 -9.69 0.17 -7.36
C LYS A 47 -9.30 0.42 -5.92
N ARG A 48 -9.38 -0.61 -5.09
CA ARG A 48 -8.90 -0.59 -3.70
C ARG A 48 -7.38 -0.67 -3.71
N VAL A 49 -6.71 0.31 -3.12
CA VAL A 49 -5.25 0.42 -3.12
C VAL A 49 -4.71 0.23 -1.72
N GLN A 50 -3.84 -0.76 -1.56
CA GLN A 50 -2.98 -0.87 -0.38
C GLN A 50 -1.69 -0.09 -0.62
N VAL A 51 -1.27 0.70 0.36
CA VAL A 51 -0.09 1.55 0.34
C VAL A 51 0.97 0.96 1.26
N ARG A 52 2.22 0.93 0.79
CA ARG A 52 3.38 0.51 1.60
C ARG A 52 4.53 1.48 1.46
N TYR A 53 5.08 1.89 2.59
CA TYR A 53 6.39 2.52 2.66
C TYR A 53 7.48 1.46 2.81
N SER A 54 8.64 1.65 2.17
CA SER A 54 9.80 0.79 2.39
C SER A 54 11.12 1.51 2.12
N SER A 55 12.09 1.34 3.03
CA SER A 55 13.46 1.83 2.87
C SER A 55 14.45 0.77 2.39
N VAL A 56 13.97 -0.46 2.12
CA VAL A 56 14.78 -1.61 1.71
C VAL A 56 14.29 -2.14 0.36
N LYS A 57 15.07 -2.97 -0.33
CA LYS A 57 14.67 -3.50 -1.65
C LYS A 57 13.39 -4.35 -1.58
N GLU A 58 13.29 -5.18 -0.55
CA GLU A 58 12.19 -6.12 -0.35
C GLU A 58 11.09 -5.54 0.54
N VAL A 59 9.89 -5.36 -0.02
CA VAL A 59 8.73 -4.79 0.67
C VAL A 59 7.98 -5.92 1.37
N ALA A 60 7.87 -5.86 2.70
CA ALA A 60 7.04 -6.79 3.46
C ALA A 60 5.55 -6.57 3.17
N LEU A 61 4.83 -7.64 2.86
CA LEU A 61 3.40 -7.61 2.56
C LEU A 61 2.53 -7.99 3.77
N ARG A 62 3.10 -8.73 4.72
CA ARG A 62 2.45 -9.16 5.96
C ARG A 62 2.18 -7.99 6.91
N ARG A 63 1.11 -8.07 7.70
CA ARG A 63 0.92 -7.22 8.89
C ARG A 63 1.37 -7.98 10.12
N ILE A 64 2.13 -7.32 10.99
CA ILE A 64 2.57 -7.87 12.27
C ILE A 64 1.97 -6.98 13.35
N HIS A 65 1.20 -7.58 14.25
CA HIS A 65 0.63 -6.89 15.41
C HIS A 65 1.20 -7.52 16.68
N SER A 66 1.69 -6.68 17.60
CA SER A 66 2.09 -7.11 18.93
C SER A 66 0.86 -7.20 19.83
N ASN A 67 0.79 -8.21 20.68
CA ASN A 67 -0.19 -8.33 21.76
C ASN A 67 0.50 -8.86 23.03
N SER A 68 -0.25 -8.97 24.13
CA SER A 68 0.30 -9.44 25.43
C SER A 68 0.84 -10.89 25.41
N LYS A 69 0.53 -11.67 24.37
CA LYS A 69 0.96 -13.08 24.19
C LYS A 69 2.00 -13.26 23.09
N GLY A 70 2.54 -12.17 22.53
CA GLY A 70 3.56 -12.19 21.47
C GLY A 70 3.12 -11.49 20.18
N TYR A 71 3.58 -12.00 19.02
CA TYR A 71 3.30 -11.38 17.72
C TYR A 71 2.31 -12.21 16.90
N VAL A 72 1.30 -11.54 16.36
CA VAL A 72 0.36 -12.11 15.40
C VAL A 72 0.72 -11.63 14.00
N VAL A 73 1.09 -12.57 13.14
CA VAL A 73 1.36 -12.31 11.72
C VAL A 73 0.10 -12.60 10.92
N LYS A 74 -0.46 -11.58 10.28
CA LYS A 74 -1.60 -11.71 9.37
C LYS A 74 -1.12 -11.62 7.92
N LYS A 75 -1.35 -12.69 7.16
CA LYS A 75 -1.13 -12.69 5.71
C LYS A 75 -2.26 -11.96 4.99
N THR A 76 -1.93 -11.37 3.85
CA THR A 76 -2.90 -10.75 2.96
C THR A 76 -3.87 -11.80 2.42
N LYS A 77 -5.17 -11.61 2.69
CA LYS A 77 -6.24 -12.45 2.15
C LYS A 77 -6.36 -12.27 0.63
N PRO A 78 -6.82 -13.29 -0.11
CA PRO A 78 -7.23 -13.11 -1.50
C PRO A 78 -8.21 -11.95 -1.64
N HIS A 79 -8.07 -11.15 -2.71
CA HIS A 79 -8.95 -10.00 -3.02
C HIS A 79 -9.04 -8.91 -1.94
N ALA A 80 -8.07 -8.84 -1.03
CA ALA A 80 -7.99 -7.83 0.03
C ALA A 80 -7.83 -6.39 -0.51
N TYR A 81 -7.22 -6.25 -1.68
CA TYR A 81 -7.04 -5.01 -2.43
C TYR A 81 -6.86 -5.37 -3.90
N ASP A 82 -7.01 -4.39 -4.79
CA ASP A 82 -6.85 -4.57 -6.23
C ASP A 82 -5.43 -4.18 -6.64
N TRP A 83 -4.92 -3.06 -6.11
CA TRP A 83 -3.59 -2.54 -6.40
C TRP A 83 -2.72 -2.41 -5.13
N LEU A 84 -1.42 -2.59 -5.30
CA LEU A 84 -0.41 -2.29 -4.30
C LEU A 84 0.44 -1.11 -4.81
N TYR A 85 0.40 -0.02 -4.08
CA TYR A 85 1.27 1.14 -4.27
C TYR A 85 2.42 1.09 -3.26
N VAL A 86 3.65 1.27 -3.74
CA VAL A 86 4.86 1.27 -2.90
C VAL A 86 5.58 2.60 -3.07
N PHE A 87 5.81 3.28 -1.95
CA PHE A 87 6.67 4.46 -1.88
C PHE A 87 8.00 4.11 -1.20
N LYS A 88 9.10 4.44 -1.86
CA LYS A 88 10.45 4.21 -1.34
C LYS A 88 11.04 5.47 -0.73
N ASN A 89 12.02 5.30 0.16
CA ASN A 89 12.73 6.42 0.79
C ASN A 89 13.56 7.27 -0.18
N ASN A 90 13.89 6.75 -1.37
CA ASN A 90 14.58 7.47 -2.45
C ASN A 90 13.62 8.24 -3.38
N GLY A 91 12.32 8.27 -3.06
CA GLY A 91 11.31 8.93 -3.88
C GLY A 91 10.71 8.07 -5.00
N GLU A 92 11.21 6.84 -5.21
CA GLU A 92 10.65 5.96 -6.22
C GLU A 92 9.24 5.47 -5.84
N GLU A 93 8.36 5.48 -6.83
CA GLU A 93 6.97 5.06 -6.71
C GLU A 93 6.71 3.86 -7.61
N TYR A 94 6.08 2.82 -7.07
CA TYR A 94 5.75 1.62 -7.82
C TYR A 94 4.27 1.28 -7.70
N LEU A 95 3.65 0.85 -8.80
CA LEU A 95 2.27 0.38 -8.84
C LEU A 95 2.20 -1.05 -9.37
N ILE A 96 1.69 -1.95 -8.53
CA ILE A 96 1.43 -3.34 -8.88
C ILE A 96 -0.08 -3.55 -8.95
N LYS A 97 -0.61 -3.75 -10.16
CA LYS A 97 -2.05 -3.87 -10.42
C LYS A 97 -2.61 -5.27 -10.17
N ARG A 98 -2.28 -5.87 -9.03
CA ARG A 98 -2.85 -7.16 -8.58
C ARG A 98 -2.70 -7.35 -7.07
N CYS A 99 -3.58 -8.17 -6.51
CA CYS A 99 -3.45 -8.64 -5.13
C CYS A 99 -2.30 -9.65 -4.99
N LEU A 100 -1.35 -9.40 -4.09
CA LEU A 100 -0.27 -10.33 -3.76
C LEU A 100 -0.61 -11.17 -2.51
N SER A 101 -1.75 -11.84 -2.56
CA SER A 101 -2.20 -12.72 -1.47
C SER A 101 -1.22 -13.88 -1.22
N ASN A 102 -1.18 -14.37 0.02
CA ASN A 102 -0.31 -15.47 0.48
C ASN A 102 1.21 -15.26 0.30
N ARG A 103 1.67 -14.08 -0.13
CA ARG A 103 3.10 -13.73 -0.22
C ARG A 103 3.56 -13.00 1.03
N ASN A 104 4.80 -13.26 1.44
CA ASN A 104 5.42 -12.56 2.57
C ASN A 104 5.97 -11.20 2.17
N SER A 105 6.41 -11.07 0.92
CA SER A 105 7.14 -9.90 0.43
C SER A 105 7.08 -9.79 -1.10
N ILE A 106 7.51 -8.63 -1.60
CA ILE A 106 7.78 -8.39 -3.01
C ILE A 106 9.00 -7.49 -3.19
N ARG A 107 9.80 -7.76 -4.22
CA ARG A 107 10.76 -6.79 -4.77
C ARG A 107 10.13 -6.12 -5.99
N PRO A 108 9.74 -4.82 -5.92
CA PRO A 108 9.26 -4.10 -7.09
C PRO A 108 10.31 -4.13 -8.21
N LYS A 109 9.84 -4.18 -9.46
CA LYS A 109 10.66 -4.25 -10.68
C LYS A 109 10.42 -3.00 -11.50
N PHE A 110 11.30 -2.72 -12.46
CA PHE A 110 11.19 -1.55 -13.34
C PHE A 110 9.84 -1.47 -14.07
N ILE A 111 9.23 -2.60 -14.45
CA ILE A 111 7.89 -2.65 -15.07
C ILE A 111 6.76 -2.09 -14.17
N HIS A 112 6.98 -2.03 -12.86
CA HIS A 112 6.03 -1.45 -11.91
C HIS A 112 6.31 0.02 -11.61
N LEU A 113 7.44 0.58 -12.07
CA LEU A 113 7.86 1.93 -11.74
C LEU A 113 6.90 2.95 -12.37
N LEU A 114 6.42 3.88 -11.56
CA LEU A 114 5.63 5.02 -12.02
C LEU A 114 6.60 6.14 -12.45
N LYS A 115 6.54 6.53 -13.72
CA LYS A 115 7.26 7.68 -14.27
C LYS A 115 6.45 8.95 -14.04
#